data_AF-A0A1S3MXB4-F1
#
_entry.id   AF-A0A1S3MXB4-F1
#
_cell.length_a   1.000
_cell.length_b   1.000
_cell.length_c   1.000
_cell.angle_alpha   90.00
_cell.angle_beta   90.00
_cell.angle_gamma   90.00
#
_symmetry.space_group_name_H-M   'P 1'
#
loop_
_entity.id
_entity.type
_entity.pdbx_description
1 polymer ?
#
loop_
_entity_poly.entity_id
_entity_poly.type
_entity_poly.pdbx_seq_one_letter_code
_entity_poly.pdbx_strand_id
1 'polypeptide(L)'
;MTTPGTHGDTYAESFHRAFFSDWQDPKPTSSSKVLEFAEQRYQQKMNVSVPDSQLDAIGCLPMAIPFVLLSATANEDQAVSAAVEFVRLTHPKVEKYVTLYARALHATLNGECLKQQAGAALKSPELDAWDTCKPYIQKAARFPTSSAEGLKVHQSAVEMLGNACYTQGALSSMFYLAHKFHSDPHGGILANTNCGGENCNRGFALGALLGARAGYTVDLYPRSGRMD
;
A
#
# COMPACT_ATOMS: atom_id res chain seq x y z
N MET A 1 0.86 -21.46 -9.57
CA MET A 1 0.90 -21.15 -8.11
C MET A 1 -0.27 -21.79 -7.35
N THR A 2 -0.77 -22.95 -7.77
CA THR A 2 -1.93 -23.61 -7.12
C THR A 2 -1.64 -25.04 -6.69
N THR A 3 -0.45 -25.57 -6.99
CA THR A 3 -0.04 -26.92 -6.61
C THR A 3 0.74 -26.85 -5.30
N PRO A 4 0.24 -27.45 -4.20
CA PRO A 4 0.94 -27.45 -2.92
C PRO A 4 2.36 -28.05 -3.03
N GLY A 5 3.35 -27.40 -2.41
CA GLY A 5 4.74 -27.88 -2.36
C GLY A 5 5.56 -27.71 -3.64
N THR A 6 5.01 -27.11 -4.70
CA THR A 6 5.72 -26.96 -5.99
C THR A 6 6.42 -25.61 -6.16
N HIS A 7 6.37 -24.74 -5.15
CA HIS A 7 7.18 -23.52 -5.10
C HIS A 7 7.82 -23.41 -3.71
N GLY A 8 9.15 -23.28 -3.70
CA GLY A 8 9.95 -23.13 -2.47
C GLY A 8 9.88 -21.75 -1.83
N ASP A 9 9.20 -20.80 -2.48
CA ASP A 9 8.96 -19.47 -1.95
C ASP A 9 7.47 -19.23 -1.79
N THR A 10 7.04 -19.14 -0.53
CA THR A 10 6.01 -18.18 -0.15
C THR A 10 6.76 -17.13 0.63
N TYR A 11 7.15 -16.04 -0.03
CA TYR A 11 7.71 -14.91 0.68
C TYR A 11 6.63 -14.43 1.67
N ALA A 12 6.80 -14.80 2.93
CA ALA A 12 6.12 -14.19 4.04
C ALA A 12 6.95 -12.96 4.41
N GLU A 13 6.31 -11.80 4.39
CA GLU A 13 6.92 -10.53 4.72
C GLU A 13 7.58 -10.60 6.11
N SER A 14 8.75 -9.95 6.23
CA SER A 14 9.66 -10.18 7.35
C SER A 14 9.02 -9.89 8.71
N PHE A 15 8.18 -8.86 8.79
CA PHE A 15 7.41 -8.55 9.98
C PHE A 15 6.51 -9.72 10.37
N HIS A 16 5.69 -10.26 9.45
CA HIS A 16 4.82 -11.40 9.76
C HIS A 16 5.60 -12.63 10.24
N ARG A 17 6.76 -12.94 9.64
CA ARG A 17 7.61 -14.04 10.13
C ARG A 17 8.07 -13.80 11.58
N ALA A 18 8.51 -12.59 11.90
CA ALA A 18 8.93 -12.24 13.25
C ALA A 18 7.75 -12.22 14.24
N PHE A 19 6.59 -11.70 13.83
CA PHE A 19 5.36 -11.69 14.63
C PHE A 19 4.95 -13.10 15.03
N PHE A 20 4.83 -14.01 14.05
CA PHE A 20 4.41 -15.40 14.31
C PHE A 20 5.51 -16.24 14.98
N SER A 21 6.79 -15.87 14.87
CA SER A 21 7.85 -16.47 15.68
C SER A 21 7.70 -16.15 17.16
N ASP A 22 7.26 -14.93 17.50
CA ASP A 22 6.99 -14.51 18.89
C ASP A 22 5.62 -15.03 19.41
N TRP A 23 4.70 -15.39 18.50
CA TRP A 23 3.38 -15.95 18.79
C TRP A 23 3.47 -17.44 19.21
N GLN A 24 3.96 -17.69 20.42
CA GLN A 24 4.15 -19.03 20.98
C GLN A 24 3.16 -19.34 22.11
N ASP A 25 3.17 -20.59 22.59
CA ASP A 25 2.21 -21.06 23.58
C ASP A 25 2.41 -20.40 24.97
N PRO A 26 1.33 -19.98 25.66
CA PRO A 26 -0.07 -20.08 25.23
C PRO A 26 -0.45 -19.03 24.19
N LYS A 27 -0.91 -19.50 23.02
CA LYS A 27 -1.30 -18.63 21.90
C LYS A 27 -2.67 -18.01 22.16
N PRO A 28 -2.81 -16.68 22.09
CA PRO A 28 -4.11 -16.03 22.10
C PRO A 28 -5.00 -16.59 20.98
N THR A 29 -6.31 -16.73 21.19
CA THR A 29 -7.23 -17.19 20.13
C THR A 29 -8.43 -16.27 19.93
N SER A 30 -8.70 -15.37 20.88
CA SER A 30 -9.71 -14.32 20.75
C SER A 30 -9.11 -13.02 20.24
N SER A 31 -9.85 -12.25 19.43
CA SER A 31 -9.40 -10.97 18.86
C SER A 31 -8.87 -9.97 19.89
N SER A 32 -9.51 -9.85 21.06
CA SER A 32 -9.05 -8.96 22.14
C SER A 32 -7.66 -9.33 22.67
N LYS A 33 -7.43 -10.62 22.93
CA LYS A 33 -6.13 -11.13 23.38
C LYS A 33 -5.06 -11.07 22.27
N VAL A 34 -5.46 -11.20 21.00
CA VAL A 34 -4.55 -11.01 19.85
C VAL A 34 -4.06 -9.56 19.81
N LEU A 35 -4.97 -8.61 19.97
CA LEU A 35 -4.64 -7.19 20.00
C LEU A 35 -3.75 -6.84 21.20
N GLU A 36 -4.08 -7.34 22.38
CA GLU A 36 -3.26 -7.16 23.59
C GLU A 36 -1.83 -7.69 23.37
N PHE A 37 -1.69 -8.89 22.80
CA PHE A 37 -0.39 -9.44 22.43
C PHE A 37 0.35 -8.54 21.44
N ALA A 38 -0.31 -8.08 20.37
CA ALA A 38 0.31 -7.26 19.34
C ALA A 38 0.81 -5.92 19.92
N GLU A 39 0.01 -5.28 20.77
CA GLU A 39 0.39 -4.04 21.46
C GLU A 39 1.55 -4.25 22.43
N GLN A 40 1.52 -5.30 23.25
CA GLN A 40 2.61 -5.65 24.16
C GLN A 40 3.91 -5.94 23.40
N ARG A 41 3.83 -6.73 22.32
CA ARG A 41 4.96 -7.03 21.45
C ARG A 41 5.54 -5.76 20.85
N TYR A 42 4.70 -4.87 20.32
CA TYR A 42 5.15 -3.60 19.76
C TYR A 42 5.92 -2.77 20.80
N GLN A 43 5.38 -2.63 22.02
CA GLN A 43 6.07 -1.89 23.09
C GLN A 43 7.44 -2.50 23.42
N GLN A 44 7.53 -3.82 23.52
CA GLN A 44 8.79 -4.51 23.79
C GLN A 44 9.83 -4.27 22.68
N LYS A 45 9.41 -4.36 21.41
CA LYS A 45 10.29 -4.19 20.25
C LYS A 45 10.65 -2.73 19.95
N MET A 46 9.90 -1.77 20.48
CA MET A 46 10.25 -0.34 20.45
C MET A 46 11.20 0.06 21.59
N ASN A 47 11.14 -0.63 22.74
CA ASN A 47 11.90 -0.30 23.94
C ASN A 47 13.31 -0.95 24.00
N VAL A 48 13.76 -1.59 22.93
CA VAL A 48 15.14 -2.09 22.80
C VAL A 48 16.09 -0.97 22.33
N SER A 49 17.40 -1.17 22.52
CA SER A 49 18.43 -0.16 22.20
C SER A 49 18.45 0.29 20.74
N VAL A 50 17.96 -0.56 19.82
CA VAL A 50 17.70 -0.23 18.42
C VAL A 50 16.27 -0.69 18.10
N PRO A 51 15.31 0.24 17.94
CA PRO A 51 13.93 -0.11 17.59
C PRO A 51 13.87 -0.94 16.31
N ASP A 52 12.99 -1.93 16.30
CA ASP A 52 12.79 -2.79 15.12
C ASP A 52 12.15 -1.98 13.98
N SER A 53 12.93 -1.73 12.93
CA SER A 53 12.49 -0.95 11.75
C SER A 53 11.39 -1.65 10.94
N GLN A 54 11.12 -2.93 11.19
CA GLN A 54 10.05 -3.68 10.54
C GLN A 54 8.67 -3.33 11.12
N LEU A 55 8.60 -2.72 12.32
CA LEU A 55 7.33 -2.38 12.97
C LEU A 55 6.53 -1.31 12.23
N ASP A 56 7.22 -0.46 11.48
CA ASP A 56 6.62 0.62 10.69
C ASP A 56 6.85 0.35 9.19
N ALA A 57 6.49 -0.84 8.70
CA ALA A 57 6.67 -1.22 7.30
C ALA A 57 5.37 -1.15 6.48
N ILE A 58 5.49 -0.82 5.18
CA ILE A 58 4.37 -0.85 4.21
C ILE A 58 3.74 -2.25 4.03
N GLY A 59 4.37 -3.32 4.53
CA GLY A 59 3.89 -4.70 4.49
C GLY A 59 2.50 -4.91 5.09
N CYS A 60 1.99 -3.96 5.88
CA CYS A 60 0.63 -3.97 6.39
C CYS A 60 -0.46 -3.70 5.32
N LEU A 61 -0.16 -2.95 4.25
CA LEU A 61 -1.16 -2.52 3.28
C LEU A 61 -1.75 -3.63 2.40
N PRO A 62 -0.97 -4.61 1.89
CA PRO A 62 -1.51 -5.74 1.15
C PRO A 62 -2.67 -6.44 1.86
N MET A 63 -2.62 -6.49 3.20
CA MET A 63 -3.64 -7.12 4.03
C MET A 63 -4.91 -6.27 4.20
N ALA A 64 -4.82 -4.95 4.05
CA ALA A 64 -5.97 -4.05 4.13
C ALA A 64 -6.86 -4.13 2.86
N ILE A 65 -6.26 -4.41 1.70
CA ILE A 65 -6.94 -4.37 0.40
C ILE A 65 -8.20 -5.26 0.34
N PRO A 66 -8.16 -6.55 0.74
CA PRO A 66 -9.36 -7.40 0.69
C PRO A 66 -10.54 -6.83 1.46
N PHE A 67 -10.31 -6.19 2.61
CA PHE A 67 -11.39 -5.61 3.43
C PHE A 67 -12.03 -4.40 2.75
N VAL A 68 -11.22 -3.56 2.09
CA VAL A 68 -11.73 -2.44 1.31
C VAL A 68 -12.51 -2.94 0.09
N LEU A 69 -12.03 -3.99 -0.60
CA LEU A 69 -12.70 -4.57 -1.76
C LEU A 69 -14.03 -5.25 -1.39
N LEU A 70 -14.05 -6.05 -0.32
CA LEU A 70 -15.27 -6.71 0.16
C LEU A 70 -16.32 -5.72 0.67
N SER A 71 -15.87 -4.55 1.12
CA SER A 71 -16.72 -3.47 1.63
C SER A 71 -16.87 -2.32 0.63
N ALA A 72 -16.58 -2.54 -0.66
CA ALA A 72 -16.55 -1.46 -1.66
C ALA A 72 -17.92 -0.75 -1.82
N THR A 73 -19.02 -1.45 -1.55
CA THR A 73 -20.39 -0.92 -1.59
C THR A 73 -20.89 -0.40 -0.23
N ALA A 74 -20.14 -0.65 0.85
CA ALA A 74 -20.43 -0.04 2.14
C ALA A 74 -20.02 1.44 2.14
N ASN A 75 -20.46 2.19 3.15
CA ASN A 75 -19.96 3.56 3.30
C ASN A 75 -18.45 3.56 3.62
N GLU A 76 -17.77 4.66 3.30
CA GLU A 76 -16.31 4.77 3.41
C GLU A 76 -15.81 4.43 4.82
N ASP A 77 -16.43 5.00 5.87
CA ASP A 77 -16.00 4.79 7.25
C ASP A 77 -16.09 3.32 7.67
N GLN A 78 -17.13 2.58 7.24
CA GLN A 78 -17.25 1.15 7.49
C GLN A 78 -16.13 0.36 6.80
N ALA A 79 -15.88 0.64 5.51
CA ALA A 79 -14.84 -0.06 4.75
C ALA A 79 -13.43 0.21 5.33
N VAL A 80 -13.18 1.46 5.73
CA VAL A 80 -11.94 1.88 6.37
C VAL A 80 -11.78 1.26 7.75
N SER A 81 -12.83 1.26 8.59
CA SER A 81 -12.78 0.66 9.94
C SER A 81 -12.45 -0.83 9.86
N ALA A 82 -13.09 -1.57 8.95
CA ALA A 82 -12.82 -3.00 8.77
C ALA A 82 -11.35 -3.27 8.39
N ALA A 83 -10.79 -2.46 7.49
CA ALA A 83 -9.39 -2.57 7.08
C ALA A 83 -8.42 -2.23 8.23
N VAL A 84 -8.69 -1.14 8.98
CA VAL A 84 -7.87 -0.71 10.10
C VAL A 84 -7.91 -1.72 11.26
N GLU A 85 -9.09 -2.20 11.62
CA GLU A 85 -9.28 -3.20 12.67
C GLU A 85 -8.51 -4.48 12.37
N PHE A 86 -8.55 -4.94 11.11
CA PHE A 86 -7.77 -6.12 10.72
C PHE A 86 -6.28 -5.88 10.83
N VAL A 87 -5.76 -4.77 10.29
CA VAL A 87 -4.32 -4.48 10.33
C VAL A 87 -3.81 -4.36 11.77
N ARG A 88 -4.61 -3.78 12.69
CA ARG A 88 -4.25 -3.64 14.11
C ARG A 88 -3.99 -4.97 14.81
N LEU A 89 -4.51 -6.09 14.32
CA LEU A 89 -4.26 -7.42 14.91
C LEU A 89 -2.79 -7.82 14.82
N THR A 90 -2.04 -7.27 13.87
CA THR A 90 -0.61 -7.56 13.71
C THR A 90 0.25 -6.31 13.78
N HIS A 91 -0.20 -5.18 13.23
CA HIS A 91 0.54 -3.91 13.16
C HIS A 91 -0.20 -2.81 13.94
N PRO A 92 0.04 -2.65 15.25
CA PRO A 92 -0.44 -1.49 15.98
C PRO A 92 0.33 -0.22 15.54
N LYS A 93 -0.27 0.96 15.70
CA LYS A 93 0.34 2.30 15.44
C LYS A 93 0.51 2.73 13.98
N VAL A 94 0.03 1.95 13.01
CA VAL A 94 0.01 2.33 11.57
C VAL A 94 -1.37 2.79 11.08
N GLU A 95 -2.34 3.00 11.99
CA GLU A 95 -3.75 3.21 11.67
C GLU A 95 -3.97 4.41 10.75
N LYS A 96 -3.22 5.50 10.97
CA LYS A 96 -3.30 6.72 10.16
C LYS A 96 -2.93 6.47 8.68
N TYR A 97 -1.93 5.62 8.44
CA TYR A 97 -1.46 5.29 7.10
C TYR A 97 -2.41 4.33 6.38
N VAL A 98 -2.92 3.32 7.11
CA VAL A 98 -3.94 2.40 6.60
C VAL A 98 -5.22 3.15 6.27
N THR A 99 -5.65 4.07 7.14
CA THR A 99 -6.80 4.95 6.93
C THR A 99 -6.64 5.76 5.65
N LEU A 100 -5.49 6.43 5.48
CA LEU A 100 -5.22 7.25 4.30
C LEU A 100 -5.27 6.42 3.01
N TYR A 101 -4.65 5.23 3.02
CA TYR A 101 -4.67 4.32 1.88
C TYR A 101 -6.07 3.78 1.58
N ALA A 102 -6.77 3.28 2.60
CA ALA A 102 -8.09 2.66 2.46
C ALA A 102 -9.13 3.66 1.93
N ARG A 103 -9.10 4.91 2.40
CA ARG A 103 -9.95 6.00 1.87
C ARG A 103 -9.68 6.25 0.39
N ALA A 104 -8.41 6.41 0.00
CA ALA A 104 -8.06 6.64 -1.40
C ALA A 104 -8.50 5.47 -2.30
N LEU A 105 -8.35 4.24 -1.83
CA LEU A 105 -8.79 3.04 -2.55
C LEU A 105 -10.31 2.95 -2.65
N HIS A 106 -11.04 3.13 -1.54
CA HIS A 106 -12.50 3.11 -1.51
C HIS A 106 -13.10 4.20 -2.42
N ALA A 107 -12.61 5.43 -2.33
CA ALA A 107 -13.02 6.53 -3.19
C ALA A 107 -12.79 6.19 -4.68
N THR A 108 -11.59 5.69 -5.01
CA THR A 108 -11.26 5.31 -6.40
C THR A 108 -12.13 4.16 -6.91
N LEU A 109 -12.44 3.18 -6.04
CA LEU A 109 -13.36 2.07 -6.32
C LEU A 109 -14.81 2.55 -6.53
N ASN A 110 -15.15 3.76 -6.09
CA ASN A 110 -16.45 4.39 -6.24
C ASN A 110 -16.46 5.52 -7.30
N GLY A 111 -15.43 5.58 -8.14
CA GLY A 111 -15.40 6.44 -9.33
C GLY A 111 -14.66 7.77 -9.15
N GLU A 112 -14.13 8.04 -7.96
CA GLU A 112 -13.35 9.24 -7.72
C GLU A 112 -12.02 9.24 -8.49
N CYS A 113 -11.52 10.44 -8.79
CA CYS A 113 -10.32 10.59 -9.58
C CYS A 113 -9.05 10.19 -8.79
N LEU A 114 -8.45 9.05 -9.15
CA LEU A 114 -7.21 8.55 -8.52
C LEU A 114 -6.10 9.60 -8.46
N LYS A 115 -5.93 10.42 -9.51
CA LYS A 115 -4.92 11.48 -9.52
C LYS A 115 -5.16 12.50 -8.39
N GLN A 116 -6.41 12.90 -8.20
CA GLN A 116 -6.78 13.83 -7.14
C GLN A 116 -6.63 13.19 -5.76
N GLN A 117 -7.07 11.94 -5.59
CA GLN A 117 -6.92 11.18 -4.34
C GLN A 117 -5.44 11.02 -3.95
N ALA A 118 -4.59 10.63 -4.91
CA ALA A 118 -3.15 10.52 -4.69
C ALA A 118 -2.51 11.88 -4.37
N GLY A 119 -2.91 12.94 -5.07
CA GLY A 119 -2.45 14.30 -4.80
C GLY A 119 -2.91 14.86 -3.45
N ALA A 120 -4.09 14.45 -2.96
CA ALA A 120 -4.59 14.80 -1.64
C ALA A 120 -3.83 14.05 -0.55
N ALA A 121 -3.58 12.75 -0.75
CA ALA A 121 -2.78 11.95 0.18
C ALA A 121 -1.36 12.50 0.33
N LEU A 122 -0.69 12.86 -0.76
CA LEU A 122 0.64 13.49 -0.71
C LEU A 122 0.68 14.82 0.05
N LYS A 123 -0.45 15.55 0.14
CA LYS A 123 -0.57 16.81 0.88
C LYS A 123 -1.05 16.61 2.31
N SER A 124 -1.42 15.39 2.69
CA SER A 124 -1.95 15.14 4.02
C SER A 124 -0.85 15.33 5.07
N PRO A 125 -1.19 15.72 6.31
CA PRO A 125 -0.21 15.87 7.38
C PRO A 125 0.58 14.60 7.69
N GLU A 126 0.01 13.43 7.38
CA GLU A 126 0.67 12.14 7.59
C GLU A 126 1.84 11.91 6.64
N LEU A 127 1.77 12.43 5.40
CA LEU A 127 2.82 12.22 4.40
C LEU A 127 3.67 13.47 4.19
N ASP A 128 3.05 14.65 4.10
CA ASP A 128 3.69 15.96 3.84
C ASP A 128 4.74 15.88 2.70
N ALA A 129 4.39 15.18 1.63
CA ALA A 129 5.31 14.77 0.58
C ALA A 129 5.11 15.53 -0.74
N TRP A 130 4.06 16.36 -0.84
CA TRP A 130 3.68 17.02 -2.09
C TRP A 130 4.77 17.94 -2.62
N ASP A 131 5.33 18.80 -1.77
CA ASP A 131 6.35 19.75 -2.19
C ASP A 131 7.67 19.05 -2.57
N THR A 132 8.00 17.96 -1.90
CA THR A 132 9.11 17.06 -2.29
C THR A 132 8.83 16.40 -3.65
N CYS A 133 7.61 15.98 -3.93
CA CYS A 133 7.23 15.33 -5.19
C CYS A 133 7.18 16.31 -6.38
N LYS A 134 6.80 17.57 -6.16
CA LYS A 134 6.47 18.54 -7.20
C LYS A 134 7.60 18.74 -8.24
N PRO A 135 8.88 18.90 -7.88
CA PRO A 135 9.98 18.99 -8.84
C PRO A 135 10.11 17.73 -9.73
N TYR A 136 9.93 16.54 -9.16
CA TYR A 136 10.00 15.28 -9.91
C TYR A 136 8.81 15.10 -10.83
N ILE A 137 7.61 15.50 -10.42
CA ILE A 137 6.42 15.50 -11.28
C ILE A 137 6.66 16.41 -12.50
N GLN A 138 7.17 17.63 -12.27
CA GLN A 138 7.47 18.59 -13.34
C GLN A 138 8.57 18.08 -14.27
N LYS A 139 9.63 17.48 -13.72
CA LYS A 139 10.74 16.91 -14.50
C LYS A 139 10.28 15.70 -15.33
N ALA A 140 9.50 14.79 -14.74
CA ALA A 140 8.97 13.61 -15.43
C ALA A 140 7.94 13.93 -16.51
N ALA A 141 7.34 15.13 -16.51
CA ALA A 141 6.44 15.58 -17.58
C ALA A 141 7.19 15.94 -18.88
N ARG A 142 8.51 16.14 -18.82
CA ARG A 142 9.36 16.49 -19.98
C ARG A 142 9.80 15.28 -20.80
N PHE A 143 9.52 14.08 -20.32
CA PHE A 143 9.95 12.84 -20.94
C PHE A 143 8.73 11.95 -21.25
N PRO A 144 8.78 11.15 -22.33
CA PRO A 144 7.79 10.10 -22.55
C PRO A 144 7.72 9.15 -21.34
N THR A 145 6.51 8.69 -21.02
CA THR A 145 6.24 7.85 -19.84
C THR A 145 7.14 6.62 -19.74
N SER A 146 7.45 5.98 -20.88
CA SER A 146 8.27 4.76 -20.94
C SER A 146 9.75 5.00 -21.27
N SER A 147 10.23 6.24 -21.19
CA SER A 147 11.64 6.58 -21.49
C SER A 147 12.58 6.22 -20.33
N ALA A 148 13.84 5.95 -20.67
CA ALA A 148 14.89 5.69 -19.67
C ALA A 148 15.17 6.91 -18.79
N GLU A 149 15.10 8.12 -19.37
CA GLU A 149 15.24 9.38 -18.65
C GLU A 149 14.09 9.60 -17.66
N GLY A 150 12.85 9.32 -18.09
CA GLY A 150 11.67 9.36 -17.22
C GLY A 150 11.79 8.39 -16.05
N LEU A 151 12.25 7.15 -16.31
CA LEU A 151 12.50 6.16 -15.26
C LEU A 151 13.53 6.66 -14.23
N LYS A 152 14.63 7.27 -14.67
CA LYS A 152 15.63 7.85 -13.75
C LYS A 152 15.02 8.93 -12.85
N VAL A 153 14.08 9.73 -13.35
CA VAL A 153 13.36 10.71 -12.52
C VAL A 153 12.54 10.01 -11.44
N HIS A 154 11.84 8.93 -11.78
CA HIS A 154 11.06 8.15 -10.82
C HIS A 154 11.93 7.47 -9.77
N GLN A 155 13.06 6.89 -10.19
CA GLN A 155 14.06 6.31 -9.27
C GLN A 155 14.57 7.34 -8.28
N SER A 156 14.98 8.54 -8.75
CA SER A 156 15.41 9.61 -7.87
C SER A 156 14.29 10.12 -6.95
N ALA A 157 13.03 10.14 -7.40
CA ALA A 157 11.90 10.53 -6.56
C ALA A 157 11.68 9.52 -5.43
N VAL A 158 11.63 8.22 -5.75
CA VAL A 158 11.46 7.15 -4.76
C VAL A 158 12.62 7.12 -3.77
N GLU A 159 13.86 7.28 -4.24
CA GLU A 159 15.04 7.36 -3.38
C GLU A 159 14.93 8.52 -2.37
N MET A 160 14.53 9.70 -2.85
CA MET A 160 14.40 10.91 -2.03
C MET A 160 13.23 10.90 -1.07
N LEU A 161 12.13 10.23 -1.41
CA LEU A 161 10.98 10.03 -0.51
C LEU A 161 11.26 8.98 0.57
N GLY A 162 12.42 8.32 0.50
CA GLY A 162 12.85 7.29 1.44
C GLY A 162 12.79 5.92 0.80
N ASN A 163 13.96 5.30 0.66
CA ASN A 163 14.11 3.94 0.13
C ASN A 163 13.92 2.84 1.20
N ALA A 164 13.97 3.22 2.48
CA ALA A 164 13.81 2.29 3.61
C ALA A 164 12.33 2.09 3.93
N CYS A 165 11.98 0.86 4.30
CA CYS A 165 10.64 0.29 4.42
C CYS A 165 9.60 1.07 5.25
N TYR A 166 9.97 2.18 5.88
CA TYR A 166 9.12 3.05 6.68
C TYR A 166 7.83 3.43 5.95
N THR A 167 6.69 3.20 6.61
CA THR A 167 5.37 3.34 6.02
C THR A 167 5.19 4.71 5.36
N GLN A 168 5.61 5.80 6.00
CA GLN A 168 5.48 7.15 5.43
C GLN A 168 6.17 7.31 4.07
N GLY A 169 7.45 6.94 3.96
CA GLY A 169 8.23 7.10 2.73
C GLY A 169 7.76 6.16 1.62
N ALA A 170 7.42 4.93 1.99
CA ALA A 170 6.89 3.93 1.07
C ALA A 170 5.50 4.33 0.53
N LEU A 171 4.58 4.83 1.38
CA LEU A 171 3.28 5.36 0.95
C LEU A 171 3.45 6.63 0.09
N SER A 172 4.37 7.51 0.44
CA SER A 172 4.65 8.71 -0.35
C SER A 172 5.12 8.35 -1.76
N SER A 173 6.05 7.40 -1.87
CA SER A 173 6.51 6.85 -3.15
C SER A 173 5.37 6.18 -3.93
N MET A 174 4.50 5.44 -3.23
CA MET A 174 3.34 4.78 -3.81
C MET A 174 2.36 5.80 -4.41
N PHE A 175 1.96 6.82 -3.64
CA PHE A 175 1.04 7.86 -4.11
C PHE A 175 1.67 8.77 -5.17
N TYR A 176 2.98 9.00 -5.14
CA TYR A 176 3.70 9.66 -6.24
C TYR A 176 3.52 8.89 -7.56
N LEU A 177 3.74 7.58 -7.54
CA LEU A 177 3.57 6.72 -8.71
C LEU A 177 2.09 6.65 -9.12
N ALA A 178 1.15 6.51 -8.19
CA ALA A 178 -0.27 6.52 -8.47
C ALA A 178 -0.71 7.83 -9.13
N HIS A 179 -0.21 8.97 -8.66
CA HIS A 179 -0.48 10.29 -9.23
C HIS A 179 0.10 10.42 -10.67
N LYS A 180 1.32 9.92 -10.90
CA LYS A 180 1.97 10.00 -12.22
C LYS A 180 1.34 9.06 -13.24
N PHE A 181 1.04 7.84 -12.84
CA PHE A 181 0.60 6.75 -13.72
C PHE A 181 -0.90 6.46 -13.61
N HIS A 182 -1.70 7.41 -13.10
CA HIS A 182 -3.13 7.23 -12.82
C HIS A 182 -3.98 6.75 -14.01
N SER A 183 -3.49 6.91 -15.24
CA SER A 183 -4.13 6.47 -16.48
C SER A 183 -3.34 5.42 -17.26
N ASP A 184 -2.24 4.91 -16.69
CA ASP A 184 -1.36 3.92 -17.30
C ASP A 184 -0.98 2.85 -16.26
N PRO A 185 -1.91 1.92 -15.94
CA PRO A 185 -1.66 0.88 -14.95
C PRO A 185 -0.43 0.04 -15.24
N HIS A 186 -0.24 -0.34 -16.51
CA HIS A 186 0.89 -1.15 -16.94
C HIS A 186 2.22 -0.40 -16.75
N GLY A 187 2.30 0.85 -17.22
CA GLY A 187 3.48 1.69 -17.01
C GLY A 187 3.75 1.97 -15.53
N GLY A 188 2.72 2.15 -14.71
CA GLY A 188 2.86 2.35 -13.26
C GLY A 188 3.45 1.15 -12.53
N ILE A 189 2.98 -0.07 -12.84
CA ILE A 189 3.55 -1.30 -12.26
C ILE A 189 4.99 -1.51 -12.75
N LEU A 190 5.25 -1.31 -14.03
CA LEU A 190 6.60 -1.45 -14.59
C LEU A 190 7.58 -0.45 -13.96
N ALA A 191 7.19 0.81 -13.83
CA ALA A 191 7.99 1.85 -13.21
C ALA A 191 8.27 1.53 -11.73
N ASN A 192 7.26 1.08 -10.98
CA ASN A 192 7.42 0.65 -9.60
C ASN A 192 8.45 -0.47 -9.46
N THR A 193 8.36 -1.51 -10.29
CA THR A 193 9.29 -2.65 -10.27
C THR A 193 10.73 -2.18 -10.50
N ASN A 194 10.93 -1.28 -11.46
CA ASN A 194 12.24 -0.73 -11.81
C ASN A 194 12.77 0.31 -10.80
N CYS A 195 11.94 0.81 -9.87
CA CYS A 195 12.40 1.70 -8.80
C CYS A 195 13.09 0.96 -7.64
N GLY A 196 12.95 -0.38 -7.53
CA GLY A 196 13.59 -1.17 -6.48
C GLY A 196 13.08 -0.87 -5.05
N GLY A 197 13.84 -1.29 -4.04
CA GLY A 197 13.46 -1.18 -2.63
C GLY A 197 12.28 -2.08 -2.27
N GLU A 198 11.32 -1.57 -1.50
CA GLU A 198 10.04 -2.23 -1.15
C GLU A 198 9.04 -2.30 -2.32
N ASN A 199 9.50 -2.63 -3.52
CA ASN A 199 8.68 -2.61 -4.74
C ASN A 199 7.54 -3.65 -4.72
N CYS A 200 7.66 -4.76 -3.99
CA CYS A 200 6.62 -5.79 -3.89
C CYS A 200 5.41 -5.28 -3.11
N ASN A 201 5.60 -4.86 -1.86
CA ASN A 201 4.52 -4.32 -1.01
C ASN A 201 3.95 -3.03 -1.60
N ARG A 202 4.81 -2.11 -2.04
CA ARG A 202 4.40 -0.89 -2.75
C ARG A 202 3.64 -1.19 -4.03
N GLY A 203 4.09 -2.17 -4.80
CA GLY A 203 3.49 -2.59 -6.06
C GLY A 203 2.11 -3.22 -5.88
N PHE A 204 1.92 -4.00 -4.81
CA PHE A 204 0.62 -4.57 -4.47
C PHE A 204 -0.39 -3.47 -4.12
N ALA A 205 0.00 -2.53 -3.25
CA ALA A 205 -0.82 -1.38 -2.88
C ALA A 205 -1.12 -0.44 -4.08
N LEU A 206 -0.10 -0.15 -4.89
CA LEU A 206 -0.21 0.66 -6.10
C LEU A 206 -1.12 0.00 -7.14
N GLY A 207 -0.98 -1.31 -7.34
CA GLY A 207 -1.75 -2.08 -8.30
C GLY A 207 -3.24 -2.09 -7.99
N ALA A 208 -3.62 -2.16 -6.72
CA ALA A 208 -5.03 -2.04 -6.32
C ALA A 208 -5.62 -0.67 -6.70
N LEU A 209 -4.88 0.43 -6.47
CA LEU A 209 -5.33 1.77 -6.86
C LEU A 209 -5.43 1.94 -8.38
N LEU A 210 -4.37 1.58 -9.11
CA LEU A 210 -4.33 1.67 -10.57
C LEU A 210 -5.40 0.77 -11.21
N GLY A 211 -5.60 -0.43 -10.69
CA GLY A 211 -6.63 -1.37 -11.13
C GLY A 211 -8.04 -0.88 -10.86
N ALA A 212 -8.30 -0.33 -9.67
CA ALA A 212 -9.59 0.29 -9.33
C ALA A 212 -9.92 1.41 -10.33
N ARG A 213 -8.95 2.29 -10.62
CA ARG A 213 -9.13 3.35 -11.61
C ARG A 213 -9.34 2.81 -13.02
N ALA A 214 -8.60 1.78 -13.41
CA ALA A 214 -8.71 1.16 -14.73
C ALA A 214 -10.12 0.63 -14.99
N GLY A 215 -10.76 0.03 -13.98
CA GLY A 215 -12.14 -0.48 -14.05
C GLY A 215 -13.18 0.56 -14.46
N TYR A 216 -12.95 1.85 -14.19
CA TYR A 216 -13.82 2.96 -14.59
C TYR A 216 -13.52 3.53 -15.98
N THR A 217 -12.36 3.24 -16.55
CA THR A 217 -11.97 3.65 -17.92
C THR A 217 -12.24 2.57 -18.96
N VAL A 218 -12.52 1.35 -18.52
CA VAL A 218 -12.80 0.21 -19.40
C VAL A 218 -14.28 0.22 -19.77
N ASP A 219 -14.58 0.90 -20.87
CA ASP A 219 -15.59 0.47 -21.86
C ASP A 219 -15.05 -0.68 -22.75
N LEU A 220 -14.00 -1.39 -22.30
CA LEU A 220 -13.24 -2.37 -23.08
C LEU A 220 -13.47 -3.84 -22.68
N TYR A 221 -14.59 -4.15 -22.00
CA TYR A 221 -15.14 -5.51 -21.94
C TYR A 221 -16.64 -5.45 -22.28
N PRO A 222 -17.13 -6.22 -23.26
CA PRO A 222 -18.57 -6.34 -23.47
C PRO A 222 -19.21 -6.77 -22.15
N ARG A 223 -20.22 -6.03 -21.69
CA ARG A 223 -21.10 -6.44 -20.56
C ARG A 223 -22.01 -7.61 -20.95
N SER A 224 -21.51 -8.60 -21.69
CA SER A 224 -22.23 -9.84 -21.97
C SER A 224 -22.03 -10.77 -20.77
N GLY A 225 -22.94 -10.70 -19.79
CA GLY A 225 -22.90 -11.63 -18.66
C GLY A 225 -23.65 -11.26 -17.40
N ARG A 226 -24.48 -10.20 -17.37
CA ARG A 226 -25.59 -10.19 -16.40
C ARG A 226 -26.69 -11.07 -16.97
N MET A 227 -26.74 -12.32 -16.50
CA MET A 227 -27.99 -13.05 -16.52
C MET A 227 -28.89 -12.39 -15.48
N ASP A 228 -30.05 -11.93 -15.94
CA ASP A 228 -31.20 -11.65 -15.10
C ASP A 228 -31.67 -12.93 -14.38
#